data_AF-A0A090T896-F1
#
_entry.id   AF-A0A090T896-F1
#
_cell.length_a   1.000
_cell.length_b   1.000
_cell.length_c   1.000
_cell.angle_alpha   90.00
_cell.angle_beta   90.00
_cell.angle_gamma   90.00
#
_symmetry.space_group_name_H-M   'P 1'
#
loop_
_entity.id
_entity.type
_entity.pdbx_description
1 polymer ?
#
loop_
_entity_poly.entity_id
_entity_poly.type
_entity_poly.pdbx_seq_one_letter_code
_entity_poly.pdbx_strand_id
1 'polypeptide(L)'
;MNKAISINKQGRLEVLSLQVPYAQDPTRLFHTLCENKTDSLLLESAEIDSKQDLQSLLIVDSAVRIVCEGHKVRYEALTTNGVNLLNIIAQNIADEIEHTLTDKELVVQFEMPDDTLDEDSRLREASSFDALRLVQHSFDLSGLDKNAIFMGGLFAYDIVANFEPLADANKANQCPDFVFYVAESLLVVDHQKSLVTYKRHCLTTMMQNLLVSAAESQKSASNATT
;
A
#
# COMPACT_ATOMS: atom_id res chain seq x y z
N MET A 1 -8.05 20.89 -7.79
CA MET A 1 -9.04 19.96 -7.24
C MET A 1 -8.84 18.66 -7.98
N ASN A 2 -8.67 17.53 -7.28
CA ASN A 2 -8.48 16.24 -7.95
C ASN A 2 -9.83 15.81 -8.55
N LYS A 3 -9.91 15.68 -9.89
CA LYS A 3 -11.16 15.36 -10.58
C LYS A 3 -11.67 13.94 -10.28
N ALA A 4 -10.81 13.06 -9.79
CA ALA A 4 -11.15 11.67 -9.52
C ALA A 4 -11.65 11.38 -8.10
N ILE A 5 -11.51 12.32 -7.16
CA ILE A 5 -11.72 12.08 -5.74
C ILE A 5 -12.79 13.04 -5.20
N SER A 6 -13.90 12.47 -4.75
CA SER A 6 -14.95 13.15 -4.02
C SER A 6 -14.94 12.62 -2.58
N ILE A 7 -14.26 13.32 -1.66
CA ILE A 7 -14.15 12.87 -0.26
C ILE A 7 -15.51 13.00 0.42
N ASN A 8 -16.29 11.92 0.36
CA ASN A 8 -17.61 11.81 0.98
C ASN A 8 -17.50 11.29 2.42
N LYS A 9 -16.53 10.40 2.68
CA LYS A 9 -16.30 9.79 4.00
C LYS A 9 -14.86 9.37 4.19
N GLN A 10 -14.25 9.83 5.28
CA GLN A 10 -12.94 9.32 5.70
C GLN A 10 -13.10 8.13 6.64
N GLY A 11 -12.40 7.04 6.33
CA GLY A 11 -12.22 5.91 7.22
C GLY A 11 -11.33 6.26 8.41
N ARG A 12 -11.53 5.58 9.54
CA ARG A 12 -10.59 5.59 10.66
C ARG A 12 -9.64 4.42 10.53
N LEU A 13 -8.38 4.69 10.77
CA LEU A 13 -7.30 3.71 10.75
C LEU A 13 -6.66 3.66 12.14
N GLU A 14 -6.38 2.46 12.62
CA GLU A 14 -5.59 2.22 13.82
C GLU A 14 -4.29 1.50 13.46
N VAL A 15 -3.17 1.96 14.03
CA VAL A 15 -1.85 1.36 13.79
C VAL A 15 -1.35 0.74 15.08
N LEU A 16 -1.39 -0.59 15.15
CA LEU A 16 -0.81 -1.33 16.27
C LEU A 16 0.70 -1.44 16.05
N SER A 17 1.50 -1.08 17.04
CA SER A 17 2.96 -1.09 16.94
C SER A 17 3.60 -1.89 18.08
N LEU A 18 4.56 -2.74 17.74
CA LEU A 18 5.35 -3.54 18.67
C LEU A 18 6.84 -3.39 18.35
N GLN A 19 7.67 -3.21 19.36
CA GLN A 19 9.12 -3.34 19.20
C GLN A 19 9.50 -4.82 19.24
N VAL A 20 10.32 -5.25 18.28
CA VAL A 20 10.80 -6.63 18.19
C VAL A 20 12.33 -6.66 18.23
N PRO A 21 12.95 -7.80 18.60
CA PRO A 21 14.39 -7.91 18.63
C PRO A 21 15.02 -7.56 17.29
N TYR A 22 16.18 -6.90 17.35
CA TYR A 22 16.90 -6.49 16.15
C TYR A 22 17.42 -7.70 15.38
N ALA A 23 17.16 -7.71 14.07
CA ALA A 23 17.70 -8.69 13.14
C ALA A 23 18.72 -8.00 12.24
N GLN A 24 19.97 -8.46 12.29
CA GLN A 24 21.05 -7.92 11.47
C GLN A 24 20.93 -8.27 9.99
N ASP A 25 20.19 -9.32 9.64
CA ASP A 25 20.03 -9.81 8.27
C ASP A 25 18.55 -9.72 7.86
N PRO A 26 18.14 -8.61 7.22
CA PRO A 26 16.76 -8.41 6.75
C PRO A 26 16.37 -9.41 5.66
N THR A 27 17.31 -9.87 4.84
CA THR A 27 17.05 -10.83 3.76
C THR A 27 16.66 -12.20 4.33
N ARG A 28 17.41 -12.69 5.32
CA ARG A 28 17.06 -13.95 6.01
C ARG A 28 15.75 -13.82 6.78
N LEU A 29 15.49 -12.66 7.38
CA LEU A 29 14.23 -12.38 8.03
C LEU A 29 13.07 -12.40 7.03
N PHE A 30 13.24 -11.76 5.87
CA PHE A 30 12.25 -11.75 4.80
C PHE A 30 11.96 -13.17 4.30
N HIS A 31 13.00 -13.96 4.02
CA HIS A 31 12.82 -15.36 3.64
C HIS A 31 12.01 -16.13 4.70
N THR A 32 12.36 -16.01 5.98
CA THR A 32 11.67 -16.72 7.07
C THR A 32 10.19 -16.32 7.20
N LEU A 33 9.87 -15.04 7.00
CA LEU A 33 8.51 -14.50 7.17
C LEU A 33 7.63 -14.66 5.93
N CYS A 34 8.24 -14.71 4.74
CA CYS A 34 7.56 -14.60 3.45
C CYS A 34 7.76 -15.81 2.52
N GLU A 35 8.47 -16.87 2.95
CA GLU A 35 8.85 -18.02 2.09
C GLU A 35 7.73 -18.55 1.19
N ASN A 36 6.51 -18.68 1.74
CA ASN A 36 5.35 -19.23 1.05
C ASN A 36 4.26 -18.19 0.78
N LYS A 37 4.61 -16.89 0.81
CA LYS A 37 3.69 -15.78 0.60
C LYS A 37 3.95 -15.14 -0.76
N THR A 38 2.86 -14.75 -1.41
CA THR A 38 2.92 -13.81 -2.53
C THR A 38 2.67 -12.39 -2.01
N ASP A 39 2.89 -11.38 -2.86
CA ASP A 39 2.53 -9.99 -2.55
C ASP A 39 3.28 -9.38 -1.35
N SER A 40 4.48 -9.91 -1.07
CA SER A 40 5.43 -9.39 -0.09
C SER A 40 6.52 -8.57 -0.76
N LEU A 41 7.05 -7.57 -0.05
CA LEU A 41 8.08 -6.66 -0.58
C LEU A 41 9.15 -6.39 0.46
N LEU A 42 10.42 -6.42 0.05
CA LEU A 42 11.58 -5.97 0.82
C LEU A 42 12.19 -4.76 0.11
N LEU A 43 12.30 -3.63 0.81
CA LEU A 43 12.99 -2.44 0.35
C LEU A 43 14.15 -2.14 1.31
N GLU A 44 15.37 -2.25 0.82
CA GLU A 44 16.59 -1.92 1.57
C GLU A 44 17.17 -0.59 1.07
N SER A 45 17.68 0.20 2.00
CA SER A 45 18.36 1.46 1.71
C SER A 45 19.73 1.48 2.39
N ALA A 46 20.72 1.96 1.65
CA ALA A 46 22.09 2.14 2.12
C ALA A 46 22.61 3.52 1.70
N GLU A 47 23.58 4.06 2.45
CA GLU A 47 24.27 5.28 2.06
C GLU A 47 25.08 5.08 0.78
N ILE A 48 25.10 6.10 -0.08
CA ILE A 48 25.74 6.06 -1.40
C ILE A 48 27.25 5.85 -1.29
N ASP A 49 27.91 6.60 -0.41
CA ASP A 49 29.38 6.60 -0.31
C ASP A 49 29.89 5.54 0.67
N SER A 50 29.27 5.46 1.85
CA SER A 50 29.72 4.59 2.94
C SER A 50 29.19 3.15 2.84
N LYS A 51 28.17 2.92 2.00
CA LYS A 51 27.41 1.66 1.90
C LYS A 51 26.87 1.17 3.24
N GLN A 52 26.69 2.06 4.21
CA GLN A 52 26.09 1.72 5.49
C GLN A 52 24.58 1.57 5.33
N ASP A 53 24.04 0.47 5.84
CA ASP A 53 22.60 0.23 5.84
C ASP A 53 21.89 1.29 6.69
N LEU A 54 20.85 1.90 6.13
CA LEU A 54 20.09 2.96 6.77
C LEU A 54 18.78 2.41 7.33
N GLN A 55 17.92 1.93 6.44
CA GLN A 55 16.60 1.47 6.77
C GLN A 55 16.19 0.32 5.85
N SER A 56 15.53 -0.69 6.44
CA SER A 56 14.84 -1.73 5.67
C SER A 56 13.34 -1.70 5.98
N LEU A 57 12.52 -1.80 4.95
CA LEU A 57 11.06 -1.86 5.03
C LEU A 57 10.58 -3.18 4.43
N LEU A 58 9.84 -3.97 5.21
CA LEU A 58 9.30 -5.25 4.76
C LEU A 58 7.77 -5.22 4.85
N ILE A 59 7.11 -5.35 3.71
CA ILE A 59 5.68 -5.71 3.66
C ILE A 59 5.60 -7.22 3.83
N VAL A 60 5.16 -7.66 5.01
CA VAL A 60 5.05 -9.08 5.37
C VAL A 60 3.71 -9.67 4.93
N ASP A 61 2.65 -8.88 5.08
CA ASP A 61 1.30 -9.21 4.64
C ASP A 61 0.71 -7.98 3.96
N SER A 62 0.06 -8.18 2.83
CA SER A 62 -0.61 -7.14 2.07
C SER A 62 -2.12 -7.24 2.26
N ALA A 63 -2.78 -6.11 2.54
CA ALA A 63 -4.23 -6.03 2.63
C ALA A 63 -4.87 -6.04 1.24
N VAL A 64 -4.28 -5.28 0.31
CA VAL A 64 -4.80 -5.06 -1.03
C VAL A 64 -3.65 -5.05 -2.04
N ARG A 65 -3.87 -5.69 -3.17
CA ARG A 65 -3.04 -5.61 -4.37
C ARG A 65 -3.71 -4.72 -5.41
N ILE A 66 -2.99 -3.72 -5.91
CA ILE A 66 -3.48 -2.75 -6.88
C ILE A 66 -2.71 -2.93 -8.18
N VAL A 67 -3.41 -3.17 -9.28
CA VAL A 67 -2.82 -3.44 -10.61
C VAL A 67 -3.42 -2.49 -11.63
N CYS A 68 -2.57 -1.88 -12.46
CA CYS A 68 -2.99 -1.02 -13.57
C CYS A 68 -2.63 -1.65 -14.90
N GLU A 69 -3.59 -1.70 -15.81
CA GLU A 69 -3.41 -2.11 -17.20
C GLU A 69 -4.15 -1.12 -18.11
N GLY A 70 -3.40 -0.27 -18.81
CA GLY A 70 -3.93 0.88 -19.52
C GLY A 70 -4.60 1.86 -18.55
N HIS A 71 -5.83 2.24 -18.86
CA HIS A 71 -6.65 3.11 -18.02
C HIS A 71 -7.53 2.35 -17.01
N LYS A 72 -7.35 1.03 -16.89
CA LYS A 72 -8.12 0.20 -15.95
C LYS A 72 -7.28 -0.13 -14.73
N VAL A 73 -7.77 0.23 -13.55
CA VAL A 73 -7.13 -0.10 -12.28
C VAL A 73 -7.99 -1.08 -11.49
N ARG A 74 -7.39 -2.18 -11.05
CA ARG A 74 -8.02 -3.23 -10.26
C ARG A 74 -7.39 -3.28 -8.87
N TYR A 75 -8.24 -3.22 -7.85
CA TYR A 75 -7.87 -3.43 -6.46
C TYR A 75 -8.41 -4.78 -6.00
N GLU A 76 -7.54 -5.68 -5.59
CA GLU A 76 -7.85 -7.03 -5.12
C GLU A 76 -7.61 -7.10 -3.61
N ALA A 77 -8.65 -7.38 -2.84
CA ALA A 77 -8.54 -7.56 -1.40
C ALA A 77 -7.99 -8.96 -1.08
N LEU A 78 -6.83 -9.00 -0.42
CA LEU A 78 -6.17 -10.23 0.01
C LEU A 78 -6.62 -10.66 1.41
N THR A 79 -7.16 -9.74 2.20
CA THR A 79 -7.62 -9.97 3.57
C THR A 79 -8.99 -9.33 3.82
N THR A 80 -9.64 -9.69 4.92
CA THR A 80 -10.88 -9.02 5.37
C THR A 80 -10.66 -7.53 5.63
N ASN A 81 -9.47 -7.15 6.13
CA ASN A 81 -9.09 -5.75 6.29
C ASN A 81 -9.03 -5.03 4.94
N GLY A 82 -8.49 -5.70 3.92
CA GLY A 82 -8.52 -5.23 2.53
C GLY A 82 -9.93 -5.01 1.99
N VAL A 83 -10.87 -5.92 2.27
CA VAL A 83 -12.29 -5.73 1.87
C VAL A 83 -12.87 -4.45 2.48
N ASN A 84 -12.59 -4.19 3.75
CA ASN A 84 -13.03 -2.95 4.40
C ASN A 84 -12.39 -1.70 3.79
N LEU A 85 -11.13 -1.80 3.39
CA LEU A 85 -10.42 -0.74 2.65
C LEU A 85 -11.16 -0.42 1.34
N LEU A 86 -11.48 -1.44 0.53
CA LEU A 86 -12.17 -1.26 -0.75
C LEU A 86 -13.54 -0.60 -0.58
N ASN A 87 -14.31 -1.03 0.42
CA ASN A 87 -15.62 -0.45 0.73
C ASN A 87 -15.56 1.05 1.05
N ILE A 88 -14.49 1.50 1.70
CA ILE A 88 -14.30 2.92 2.03
C ILE A 88 -13.83 3.69 0.80
N ILE A 89 -12.87 3.15 0.04
CA ILE A 89 -12.38 3.78 -1.19
C ILE A 89 -13.50 4.00 -2.19
N ALA A 90 -14.33 2.98 -2.42
CA ALA A 90 -15.43 3.05 -3.38
C ALA A 90 -16.42 4.19 -3.09
N GLN A 91 -16.59 4.58 -1.82
CA GLN A 91 -17.45 5.71 -1.43
C GLN A 91 -16.85 7.09 -1.77
N ASN A 92 -15.55 7.16 -2.07
CA ASN A 92 -14.82 8.40 -2.33
C ASN A 92 -14.43 8.59 -3.80
N ILE A 93 -14.82 7.66 -4.66
CA ILE A 93 -14.68 7.80 -6.11
C ILE A 93 -15.70 8.84 -6.58
N ALA A 94 -15.29 9.75 -7.47
CA ALA A 94 -16.21 10.70 -8.08
C ALA A 94 -17.29 9.98 -8.91
N ASP A 95 -18.53 10.48 -8.89
CA ASP A 95 -19.68 9.82 -9.54
C ASP A 95 -19.50 9.69 -11.06
N GLU A 96 -18.69 10.56 -11.66
CA GLU A 96 -18.38 10.57 -13.09
C GLU A 96 -17.44 9.43 -13.51
N ILE A 97 -16.74 8.78 -12.57
CA ILE A 97 -15.80 7.70 -12.86
C ILE A 97 -16.51 6.35 -12.81
N GLU A 98 -16.45 5.63 -13.93
CA GLU A 98 -16.96 4.26 -14.01
C GLU A 98 -16.17 3.34 -13.06
N HIS A 99 -16.89 2.70 -12.14
CA HIS A 99 -16.30 1.73 -11.24
C HIS A 99 -17.29 0.61 -10.88
N THR A 100 -16.77 -0.56 -10.54
CA THR A 100 -17.55 -1.71 -10.08
C THR A 100 -16.92 -2.27 -8.82
N LEU A 101 -17.72 -2.39 -7.76
CA LEU A 101 -17.33 -3.02 -6.51
C LEU A 101 -18.01 -4.39 -6.37
N THR A 102 -17.21 -5.41 -6.07
CA THR A 102 -17.63 -6.75 -5.67
C THR A 102 -17.13 -7.05 -4.25
N ASP A 103 -17.40 -8.25 -3.73
CA ASP A 103 -17.01 -8.64 -2.37
C ASP A 103 -15.50 -8.54 -2.08
N LYS A 104 -14.65 -8.74 -3.09
CA LYS A 104 -13.19 -8.78 -2.94
C LYS A 104 -12.43 -7.93 -3.95
N GLU A 105 -13.13 -7.27 -4.86
CA GLU A 105 -12.49 -6.56 -5.95
C GLU A 105 -13.20 -5.24 -6.23
N LEU A 106 -12.42 -4.18 -6.41
CA LEU A 106 -12.86 -2.90 -6.93
C LEU A 106 -12.15 -2.67 -8.26
N VAL A 107 -12.91 -2.37 -9.30
CA VAL A 107 -12.37 -2.02 -10.62
C VAL A 107 -12.77 -0.60 -10.92
N VAL A 108 -11.80 0.22 -11.32
CA VAL A 108 -11.99 1.64 -11.68
C VAL A 108 -11.47 1.86 -13.09
N GLN A 109 -12.29 2.46 -13.93
CA GLN A 109 -11.95 2.80 -15.30
C GLN A 109 -11.76 4.30 -15.42
N PHE A 110 -10.54 4.72 -15.76
CA PHE A 110 -10.22 6.12 -16.04
C PHE A 110 -10.42 6.41 -17.53
N GLU A 111 -10.68 7.67 -17.84
CA GLU A 111 -10.72 8.15 -19.22
C GLU A 111 -9.30 8.44 -19.73
N MET A 112 -9.16 8.45 -21.05
CA MET A 112 -7.94 8.89 -21.70
C MET A 112 -7.81 10.42 -21.54
N PRO A 113 -6.60 10.96 -21.31
CA PRO A 113 -6.40 12.41 -21.24
C PRO A 113 -6.90 13.11 -22.51
N ASP A 114 -7.49 14.29 -22.35
CA ASP A 114 -7.93 15.12 -23.46
C ASP A 114 -6.75 15.89 -24.08
N ASP A 115 -6.38 15.50 -25.30
CA ASP A 115 -5.27 16.10 -26.08
C ASP A 115 -5.54 17.54 -26.54
N THR A 116 -6.75 18.06 -26.32
CA THR A 116 -7.10 19.44 -26.67
C THR A 116 -6.81 20.45 -25.54
N LEU A 117 -6.49 19.96 -24.35
CA LEU A 117 -6.13 20.77 -23.19
C LEU A 117 -4.69 21.28 -23.27
N ASP A 118 -4.41 22.38 -22.56
CA ASP A 118 -3.03 22.77 -22.28
C ASP A 118 -2.36 21.79 -21.31
N GLU A 119 -1.03 21.71 -21.33
CA GLU A 119 -0.27 20.73 -20.54
C GLU A 119 -0.54 20.82 -19.03
N ASP A 120 -0.73 22.03 -18.48
CA ASP A 120 -0.99 22.20 -17.04
C ASP A 120 -2.38 21.67 -16.66
N SER A 121 -3.37 21.85 -17.54
CA SER A 121 -4.71 21.29 -17.37
C SER A 121 -4.71 19.77 -17.56
N ARG A 122 -4.03 19.27 -18.58
CA ARG A 122 -3.87 17.83 -18.88
C ARG A 122 -3.26 17.07 -17.71
N LEU A 123 -2.25 17.65 -17.05
CA LEU A 123 -1.60 17.05 -15.88
C LEU A 123 -2.52 16.96 -14.64
N ARG A 124 -3.61 17.73 -14.61
CA ARG A 124 -4.59 17.76 -13.50
C ARG A 124 -5.83 16.92 -13.77
N GLU A 125 -5.94 16.31 -14.95
CA GLU A 125 -7.02 15.38 -15.27
C GLU A 125 -6.97 14.13 -14.38
N ALA A 126 -8.13 13.47 -14.25
CA ALA A 126 -8.22 12.18 -13.59
C ALA A 126 -7.39 11.14 -14.36
N SER A 127 -6.60 10.37 -13.64
CA SER A 127 -5.65 9.41 -14.21
C SER A 127 -5.52 8.16 -13.35
N SER A 128 -4.89 7.12 -13.88
CA SER A 128 -4.61 5.90 -13.12
C SER A 128 -3.77 6.13 -11.86
N PHE A 129 -3.00 7.23 -11.76
CA PHE A 129 -2.32 7.62 -10.52
C PHE A 129 -3.27 8.03 -9.41
N ASP A 130 -4.46 8.54 -9.75
CA ASP A 130 -5.48 8.88 -8.77
C ASP A 130 -6.00 7.66 -8.03
N ALA A 131 -5.86 6.47 -8.62
CA ALA A 131 -6.13 5.23 -7.93
C ALA A 131 -5.31 5.05 -6.64
N LEU A 132 -4.03 5.45 -6.67
CA LEU A 132 -3.15 5.40 -5.49
C LEU A 132 -3.47 6.55 -4.53
N ARG A 133 -3.82 7.72 -5.05
CA ARG A 133 -4.23 8.89 -4.24
C ARG A 133 -5.54 8.62 -3.49
N LEU A 134 -6.48 7.91 -4.11
CA LEU A 134 -7.74 7.47 -3.49
C LEU A 134 -7.47 6.69 -2.20
N VAL A 135 -6.48 5.80 -2.20
CA VAL A 135 -6.09 5.06 -0.99
C VAL A 135 -5.64 6.01 0.12
N GLN A 136 -4.78 6.98 -0.18
CA GLN A 136 -4.25 7.90 0.84
C GLN A 136 -5.30 8.88 1.37
N HIS A 137 -6.16 9.41 0.50
CA HIS A 137 -7.13 10.45 0.87
C HIS A 137 -8.42 9.91 1.49
N SER A 138 -8.66 8.60 1.37
CA SER A 138 -9.84 7.94 1.94
C SER A 138 -9.79 7.75 3.45
N PHE A 139 -8.68 8.09 4.11
CA PHE A 139 -8.50 7.90 5.55
C PHE A 139 -8.04 9.17 6.24
N ASP A 140 -8.47 9.33 7.49
CA ASP A 140 -7.93 10.35 8.38
C ASP A 140 -6.59 9.87 8.95
N LEU A 141 -5.51 10.54 8.53
CA LEU A 141 -4.15 10.25 8.97
C LEU A 141 -3.64 11.24 10.02
N SER A 142 -4.50 12.14 10.51
CA SER A 142 -4.11 13.14 11.49
C SER A 142 -3.63 12.49 12.80
N GLY A 143 -2.44 12.88 13.24
CA GLY A 143 -1.82 12.34 14.45
C GLY A 143 -1.29 10.90 14.33
N LEU A 144 -1.35 10.27 13.14
CA LEU A 144 -0.76 8.95 12.90
C LEU A 144 0.70 9.06 12.43
N ASP A 145 1.43 7.94 12.54
CA ASP A 145 2.80 7.82 12.05
C ASP A 145 2.88 7.91 10.51
N LYS A 146 4.04 8.32 9.99
CA LYS A 146 4.31 8.45 8.55
C LYS A 146 4.01 7.19 7.72
N ASN A 147 4.04 6.01 8.34
CA ASN A 147 3.80 4.73 7.68
C ASN A 147 2.39 4.19 7.95
N ALA A 148 1.45 5.00 8.46
CA ALA A 148 0.10 4.55 8.79
C ALA A 148 -0.63 3.92 7.59
N ILE A 149 -0.46 4.50 6.40
CA ILE A 149 -0.79 3.81 5.15
C ILE A 149 0.52 3.70 4.39
N PHE A 150 1.03 2.47 4.30
CA PHE A 150 2.21 2.18 3.52
C PHE A 150 1.81 1.44 2.24
N MET A 151 2.21 1.99 1.10
CA MET A 151 2.07 1.36 -0.21
C MET A 151 3.46 1.16 -0.81
N GLY A 152 3.79 -0.08 -1.16
CA GLY A 152 5.04 -0.43 -1.80
C GLY A 152 4.79 -1.19 -3.09
N GLY A 153 5.56 -0.91 -4.13
CA GLY A 153 5.28 -1.45 -5.46
C GLY A 153 6.26 -1.02 -6.53
N LEU A 154 5.82 -1.16 -7.77
CA LEU A 154 6.57 -0.89 -8.99
C LEU A 154 5.70 -0.07 -9.95
N PHE A 155 6.30 0.97 -10.53
CA PHE A 155 5.85 1.55 -11.79
C PHE A 155 6.68 0.93 -12.92
N ALA A 156 6.00 0.33 -13.90
CA ALA A 156 6.67 -0.19 -15.09
C ALA A 156 7.02 0.95 -16.06
N TYR A 157 7.92 0.68 -16.98
CA TYR A 157 8.30 1.66 -18.01
C TYR A 157 7.10 2.04 -18.88
N ASP A 158 6.26 1.06 -19.23
CA ASP A 158 5.16 1.21 -20.19
C ASP A 158 4.04 2.13 -19.70
N ILE A 159 4.00 2.51 -18.41
CA ILE A 159 2.96 3.42 -17.91
C ILE A 159 2.98 4.80 -18.58
N VAL A 160 4.12 5.21 -19.15
CA VAL A 160 4.22 6.45 -19.92
C VAL A 160 3.29 6.42 -21.15
N ALA A 161 3.00 5.24 -21.71
CA ALA A 161 2.10 5.09 -22.86
C ALA A 161 0.64 5.48 -22.53
N ASN A 162 0.28 5.58 -21.25
CA ASN A 162 -1.04 6.06 -20.82
C ASN A 162 -1.16 7.59 -20.90
N PHE A 163 -0.05 8.31 -21.08
CA PHE A 163 0.00 9.77 -21.10
C PHE A 163 0.64 10.35 -22.35
N GLU A 164 1.36 9.55 -23.13
CA GLU A 164 2.04 9.98 -24.34
C GLU A 164 1.74 9.01 -25.49
N PRO A 165 1.52 9.51 -26.72
CA PRO A 165 1.25 8.67 -27.87
C PRO A 165 2.51 7.93 -28.31
N LEU A 166 2.63 6.68 -27.88
CA LEU A 166 3.72 5.79 -28.25
C LEU A 166 3.25 4.74 -29.27
N ALA A 167 4.17 4.26 -30.09
CA ALA A 167 3.88 3.17 -31.02
C ALA A 167 3.67 1.86 -30.24
N ASP A 168 2.76 1.02 -30.72
CA ASP A 168 2.52 -0.30 -30.13
C ASP A 168 3.79 -1.14 -30.12
N ALA A 169 4.16 -1.60 -28.94
CA ALA A 169 5.25 -2.54 -28.72
C ALA A 169 4.69 -3.90 -28.29
N ASN A 170 5.32 -4.97 -28.73
CA ASN A 170 4.95 -6.32 -28.26
C ASN A 170 5.28 -6.45 -26.77
N LYS A 171 4.30 -6.88 -25.96
CA LYS A 171 4.53 -7.20 -24.55
C LYS A 171 5.53 -8.35 -24.42
N ALA A 172 6.70 -8.06 -23.85
CA ALA A 172 7.76 -9.05 -23.63
C ALA A 172 7.60 -9.81 -22.30
N ASN A 173 6.74 -9.34 -21.40
CA ASN A 173 6.54 -9.91 -20.07
C ASN A 173 5.07 -9.77 -19.62
N GLN A 174 4.75 -10.32 -18.45
CA GLN A 174 3.43 -10.20 -17.80
C GLN A 174 3.36 -9.02 -16.81
N CYS A 175 4.27 -8.05 -16.92
CA CYS A 175 4.30 -6.91 -16.01
C CYS A 175 3.14 -5.96 -16.35
N PRO A 176 2.32 -5.58 -15.38
CA PRO A 176 1.34 -4.50 -15.55
C PRO A 176 2.04 -3.13 -15.58
N ASP A 177 1.31 -2.08 -15.93
CA ASP A 177 1.83 -0.70 -15.98
C ASP A 177 2.22 -0.21 -14.58
N PHE A 178 1.49 -0.63 -13.56
CA PHE A 178 1.96 -0.61 -12.18
C PHE A 178 1.37 -1.76 -11.36
N VAL A 179 2.10 -2.12 -10.30
CA VAL A 179 1.60 -3.00 -9.22
C VAL A 179 2.01 -2.44 -7.87
N PHE A 180 1.05 -2.26 -6.97
CA PHE A 180 1.28 -1.77 -5.62
C PHE A 180 0.57 -2.63 -4.59
N TYR A 181 1.17 -2.74 -3.41
CA TYR A 181 0.64 -3.46 -2.28
C TYR A 181 0.39 -2.50 -1.13
N VAL A 182 -0.83 -2.49 -0.60
CA VAL A 182 -1.16 -1.79 0.65
C VAL A 182 -0.79 -2.71 1.81
N ALA A 183 0.15 -2.28 2.66
CA ALA A 183 0.66 -3.12 3.74
C ALA A 183 -0.38 -3.31 4.85
N GLU A 184 -0.70 -4.57 5.17
CA GLU A 184 -1.41 -4.90 6.40
C GLU A 184 -0.43 -5.03 7.57
N SER A 185 0.65 -5.78 7.34
CA SER A 185 1.76 -5.97 8.27
C SER A 185 3.03 -5.35 7.67
N LEU A 186 3.61 -4.37 8.37
CA LEU A 186 4.84 -3.69 7.97
C LEU A 186 5.92 -3.87 9.04
N LEU A 187 7.10 -4.33 8.66
CA LEU A 187 8.28 -4.30 9.50
C LEU A 187 9.18 -3.13 9.08
N VAL A 188 9.62 -2.34 10.06
CA VAL A 188 10.53 -1.22 9.87
C VAL A 188 11.79 -1.49 10.67
N VAL A 189 12.91 -1.68 9.97
CA VAL A 189 14.24 -1.87 10.56
C VAL A 189 15.01 -0.56 10.43
N ASP A 190 15.33 0.08 11.55
CA ASP A 190 16.23 1.23 11.62
C ASP A 190 17.61 0.70 12.01
N HIS A 191 18.52 0.59 11.03
CA HIS A 191 19.85 0.02 11.22
C HIS A 191 20.74 0.95 12.05
N GLN A 192 20.55 2.27 11.93
CA GLN A 192 21.32 3.27 12.67
C GLN A 192 21.01 3.20 14.17
N LYS A 193 19.75 2.95 14.54
CA LYS A 193 19.32 2.81 15.95
C LYS A 193 19.27 1.36 16.41
N SER A 194 19.55 0.41 15.53
CA SER A 194 19.39 -1.03 15.78
C SER A 194 18.03 -1.38 16.39
N LEU A 195 16.96 -0.79 15.83
CA LEU A 195 15.59 -0.94 16.31
C LEU A 195 14.73 -1.55 15.21
N VAL A 196 13.90 -2.53 15.58
CA VAL A 196 12.88 -3.07 14.68
C VAL A 196 11.51 -2.80 15.24
N THR A 197 10.64 -2.23 14.41
CA THR A 197 9.24 -1.98 14.74
C THR A 197 8.35 -2.78 13.81
N TYR A 198 7.54 -3.66 14.38
CA TYR A 198 6.43 -4.31 13.69
C TYR A 198 5.19 -3.45 13.81
N LYS A 199 4.52 -3.19 12.70
CA LYS A 199 3.28 -2.42 12.61
C LYS A 199 2.19 -3.25 11.93
N ARG A 200 0.97 -3.18 12.46
CA ARG A 200 -0.23 -3.72 11.83
C ARG A 200 -1.26 -2.62 11.63
N HIS A 201 -1.74 -2.49 10.40
CA HIS A 201 -2.71 -1.46 9.99
C HIS A 201 -4.11 -2.03 10.01
N CYS A 202 -4.95 -1.58 10.95
CA CYS A 202 -6.28 -2.13 11.21
C CYS A 202 -7.37 -1.10 10.87
N LEU A 203 -8.32 -1.52 10.02
CA LEU A 203 -9.45 -0.69 9.56
C LEU A 203 -10.77 -1.03 10.26
N THR A 204 -10.77 -2.00 11.18
CA THR A 204 -11.94 -2.43 11.94
C THR A 204 -11.81 -2.18 13.44
N THR A 205 -12.84 -1.61 14.05
CA THR A 205 -12.96 -1.40 15.51
C THR A 205 -13.10 -2.71 16.31
N MET A 206 -13.41 -3.85 15.67
CA MET A 206 -13.67 -5.13 16.37
C MET A 206 -12.40 -5.88 16.83
N MET A 207 -11.21 -5.59 16.30
CA MET A 207 -9.96 -6.27 16.72
C MET A 207 -9.35 -5.71 18.02
N GLN A 208 -9.99 -4.71 18.64
CA GLN A 208 -9.51 -4.01 19.83
C GLN A 208 -9.23 -4.96 21.02
N ASN A 209 -10.05 -6.00 21.19
CA ASN A 209 -10.02 -6.81 22.43
C ASN A 209 -9.16 -8.08 22.33
N LEU A 210 -8.99 -8.66 21.13
CA LEU A 210 -8.30 -9.95 20.99
C LEU A 210 -6.77 -9.81 20.97
N LEU A 211 -6.23 -8.82 20.25
CA LEU A 211 -4.79 -8.66 20.08
C LEU A 211 -4.11 -7.97 21.27
N VAL A 212 -4.79 -7.04 21.95
CA VAL A 212 -4.31 -6.49 23.22
C VAL A 212 -4.15 -7.62 24.25
N SER A 213 -5.14 -8.52 24.35
CA SER A 213 -5.04 -9.68 25.24
C SER A 213 -3.88 -10.63 24.87
N ALA A 214 -3.59 -10.82 23.57
CA ALA A 214 -2.51 -11.68 23.11
C ALA A 214 -1.11 -11.05 23.33
N ALA A 215 -0.98 -9.74 23.12
CA ALA A 215 0.26 -9.01 23.37
C ALA A 215 0.55 -8.89 24.89
N GLU A 216 -0.49 -8.73 25.72
CA GLU A 216 -0.39 -8.80 27.18
C GLU A 216 -0.02 -10.20 27.67
N SER A 217 -0.58 -11.25 27.04
CA SER A 217 -0.27 -12.65 27.35
C SER A 217 1.20 -12.99 27.06
N GLN A 218 1.77 -12.50 25.95
CA GLN A 218 3.19 -12.71 25.64
C GLN A 218 4.14 -11.91 26.55
N LYS A 219 3.77 -10.69 26.97
CA LYS A 219 4.50 -9.93 27.99
C LYS A 219 4.48 -10.61 29.36
N SER A 220 3.37 -11.25 29.73
CA SER A 220 3.26 -11.99 31.00
C SER A 220 4.11 -13.26 31.00
N ALA A 221 4.24 -13.94 29.86
CA ALA A 221 5.06 -15.15 29.72
C ALA A 221 6.58 -14.87 29.76
N SER A 222 7.03 -13.71 29.26
CA SER A 222 8.45 -13.35 29.35
C SER A 222 8.88 -12.96 30.77
N ASN A 223 7.97 -12.41 31.58
CA ASN A 223 8.27 -12.01 32.96
C ASN A 223 8.19 -13.16 33.98
N ALA A 224 7.61 -14.31 33.63
CA ALA A 224 7.49 -15.47 34.51
C ALA A 224 8.73 -16.39 34.50
N THR A 225 9.76 -16.08 33.70
CA THR A 225 10.99 -16.89 33.58
C THR A 225 12.23 -16.18 34.16
N THR A 226 12.04 -15.25 35.10
CA THR A 226 13.13 -14.57 35.82
C THR A 226 12.99 -14.74 37.33
#